data_AF-A0A356K3N0-F1
#
_entry.id   AF-A0A356K3N0-F1
#
_cell.length_a   1.000
_cell.length_b   1.000
_cell.length_c   1.000
_cell.angle_alpha   90.00
_cell.angle_beta   90.00
_cell.angle_gamma   90.00
#
_symmetry.space_group_name_H-M   'P 1'
#
loop_
_entity.id
_entity.type
_entity.pdbx_description
1 polymer ?
#
loop_
_entity_poly.entity_id
_entity_poly.type
_entity_poly.pdbx_seq_one_letter_code
_entity_poly.pdbx_strand_id
1 'polypeptide(L)'
;MNESYQQILYKLAMKAYKKGDIPVAAILVKDNKIVAKAYNKRFKNNSLLGHAEIICILKGTKKLKSWRLTDCDLYVTLEPCAMCREVIKEARVENVYYLCDKTKNVVNKTHFIKLNSSTNDLYSRLLTDFFDTLRK
;
A
#
# COMPACT_ATOMS: atom_id res chain seq x y z
N MET A 1 7.45 19.35 23.30
CA MET A 1 8.19 19.00 22.07
C MET A 1 7.31 18.11 21.22
N ASN A 2 6.95 18.53 20.00
CA ASN A 2 6.21 17.67 19.08
C ASN A 2 7.11 16.54 18.59
N GLU A 3 6.63 15.30 18.66
CA GLU A 3 7.38 14.13 18.23
C GLU A 3 7.53 14.11 16.69
N SER A 4 8.75 13.85 16.19
CA SER A 4 9.01 13.77 14.74
C SER A 4 8.34 12.54 14.11
N TYR A 5 8.10 12.59 12.80
CA TYR A 5 7.53 11.46 12.05
C TYR A 5 8.40 10.21 12.12
N GLN A 6 9.73 10.37 12.09
CA GLN A 6 10.70 9.28 12.22
C GLN A 6 10.60 8.56 13.57
N GLN A 7 10.47 9.32 14.67
CA GLN A 7 10.30 8.74 16.01
C GLN A 7 8.98 7.96 16.13
N ILE A 8 7.89 8.49 15.57
CA ILE A 8 6.59 7.80 15.52
C ILE A 8 6.70 6.49 14.72
N LEU A 9 7.34 6.54 13.55
CA LEU A 9 7.57 5.37 12.70
C LEU A 9 8.38 4.30 13.43
N TYR A 10 9.49 4.69 14.07
CA TYR A 10 10.32 3.76 14.86
C TYR A 10 9.51 3.09 15.98
N LYS A 11 8.74 3.86 16.76
CA LYS A 11 7.87 3.30 17.81
C LYS A 11 6.83 2.32 17.26
N LEU A 12 6.28 2.57 16.07
CA LEU A 12 5.34 1.66 15.41
C LEU A 12 6.03 0.39 14.89
N ALA A 13 7.21 0.52 14.28
CA ALA A 13 7.99 -0.63 13.82
C ALA A 13 8.40 -1.54 14.99
N MET A 14 8.78 -0.95 16.13
CA MET A 14 9.03 -1.70 17.37
C MET A 14 7.80 -2.46 17.87
N LYS A 15 6.58 -2.00 17.59
CA LYS A 15 5.35 -2.75 17.92
C LYS A 15 5.17 -3.97 17.03
N ALA A 16 5.56 -3.91 15.75
CA ALA A 16 5.58 -5.08 14.88
C ALA A 16 6.63 -6.09 15.35
N TYR A 17 7.85 -5.61 15.62
CA TYR A 17 8.96 -6.42 16.12
C TYR A 17 8.58 -7.19 17.40
N LYS A 18 8.06 -6.49 18.42
CA LYS A 18 7.63 -7.10 19.68
C LYS A 18 6.50 -8.12 19.52
N LYS A 19 5.80 -8.13 18.39
CA LYS A 19 4.73 -9.07 18.07
C LYS A 19 5.19 -10.19 17.12
N GLY A 20 6.49 -10.30 16.87
CA GLY A 20 7.06 -11.31 15.98
C GLY A 20 6.78 -11.07 14.50
N ASP A 21 6.43 -9.85 14.10
CA ASP A 21 6.20 -9.49 12.70
C ASP A 21 7.36 -8.66 12.15
N ILE A 22 7.42 -8.51 10.82
CA ILE A 22 8.48 -7.74 10.16
C ILE A 22 8.42 -6.27 10.64
N PRO A 23 9.52 -5.65 11.09
CA PRO A 23 9.52 -4.32 11.72
C PRO A 23 9.36 -3.18 10.70
N VAL A 24 8.23 -3.16 10.01
CA VAL A 24 7.86 -2.10 9.04
C VAL A 24 6.67 -1.33 9.58
N ALA A 25 6.73 -0.01 9.46
CA ALA A 25 5.65 0.90 9.83
C ALA A 25 5.42 1.97 8.78
N ALA A 26 4.19 2.49 8.76
CA ALA A 26 3.78 3.56 7.87
C ALA A 26 2.85 4.55 8.58
N ILE A 27 2.95 5.82 8.20
CA ILE A 27 2.02 6.88 8.60
C ILE A 27 1.56 7.63 7.35
N LEU A 28 0.29 8.01 7.32
CA LEU A 28 -0.29 8.82 6.25
C LEU A 28 -0.57 10.21 6.82
N VAL A 29 -0.12 11.23 6.11
CA VAL A 29 -0.20 12.64 6.51
C VAL A 29 -1.00 13.41 5.46
N LYS A 30 -1.88 14.29 5.91
CA LYS A 30 -2.58 15.27 5.07
C LYS A 30 -2.58 16.61 5.80
N ASP A 31 -2.22 17.69 5.14
CA ASP A 31 -2.16 19.04 5.74
C ASP A 31 -1.34 19.09 7.05
N ASN A 32 -0.14 18.48 7.05
CA ASN A 32 0.74 18.30 8.21
C ASN A 32 0.13 17.52 9.40
N LYS A 33 -1.03 16.88 9.22
CA LYS A 33 -1.72 16.09 10.25
C LYS A 33 -1.66 14.61 9.91
N ILE A 34 -1.30 13.79 10.90
CA ILE A 34 -1.30 12.33 10.72
C ILE A 34 -2.75 11.83 10.70
N VAL A 35 -3.22 11.41 9.53
CA VAL A 35 -4.55 10.85 9.34
C VAL A 35 -4.57 9.36 9.68
N ALA A 36 -3.53 8.60 9.35
CA ALA A 36 -3.45 7.17 9.67
C ALA A 36 -2.06 6.74 10.15
N LYS A 37 -2.05 5.67 10.96
CA LYS A 37 -0.84 5.01 11.46
C LYS A 37 -1.01 3.49 11.38
N ALA A 38 0.02 2.80 10.91
CA ALA A 38 0.03 1.35 10.78
C ALA A 38 1.43 0.76 10.97
N TYR A 39 1.45 -0.54 11.24
CA TYR A 39 2.66 -1.36 11.24
C TYR A 39 2.30 -2.73 10.66
N ASN A 40 3.31 -3.46 10.21
CA ASN A 40 3.15 -4.74 9.55
C ASN A 40 2.41 -5.75 10.46
N LYS A 41 1.48 -6.49 9.86
CA LYS A 41 0.70 -7.55 10.49
C LYS A 41 0.60 -8.77 9.57
N ARG A 42 1.57 -8.96 8.66
CA ARG A 42 1.55 -10.05 7.69
C ARG A 42 1.51 -11.40 8.38
N PHE A 43 2.44 -11.65 9.31
CA PHE A 43 2.50 -12.91 10.05
C PHE A 43 1.38 -12.98 11.08
N LYS A 44 1.14 -11.87 11.80
CA LYS A 44 0.10 -11.84 12.83
C LYS A 44 -1.28 -12.20 12.29
N ASN A 45 -1.64 -11.70 11.11
CA ASN A 45 -2.96 -11.89 10.53
C ASN A 45 -2.99 -13.04 9.49
N ASN A 46 -1.86 -13.73 9.28
CA ASN A 46 -1.67 -14.66 8.17
C ASN A 46 -2.20 -14.10 6.84
N SER A 47 -1.81 -12.86 6.51
CA SER A 47 -2.41 -12.10 5.40
C SER A 47 -1.34 -11.54 4.48
N LEU A 48 -1.44 -11.86 3.19
CA LEU A 48 -0.59 -11.28 2.14
C LEU A 48 -0.65 -9.74 2.13
N LEU A 49 -1.83 -9.18 2.40
CA LEU A 49 -2.07 -7.73 2.43
C LEU A 49 -1.72 -7.07 3.76
N GLY A 50 -1.18 -7.82 4.72
CA GLY A 50 -0.83 -7.34 6.06
C GLY A 50 0.34 -6.34 6.11
N HIS A 51 0.73 -5.75 4.98
CA HIS A 51 1.81 -4.77 4.87
C HIS A 51 1.43 -3.43 5.52
N ALA A 52 2.41 -2.73 6.10
CA ALA A 52 2.16 -1.48 6.83
C ALA A 52 1.53 -0.42 5.94
N GLU A 53 2.01 -0.27 4.71
CA GLU A 53 1.56 0.69 3.70
C GLU A 53 0.09 0.46 3.34
N ILE A 54 -0.27 -0.78 3.00
CA ILE A 54 -1.64 -1.17 2.64
C ILE A 54 -2.58 -0.93 3.84
N ILE A 55 -2.21 -1.37 5.03
CA ILE A 55 -3.02 -1.14 6.23
C ILE A 55 -3.17 0.36 6.50
N CYS A 56 -2.13 1.16 6.27
CA CYS A 56 -2.16 2.61 6.46
C CYS A 56 -3.14 3.28 5.48
N ILE A 57 -3.04 2.93 4.19
CA ILE A 57 -3.93 3.42 3.13
C ILE A 57 -5.38 3.04 3.42
N LEU A 58 -5.67 1.78 3.76
CA LEU A 58 -7.02 1.33 4.10
C LEU A 58 -7.62 2.07 5.32
N LYS A 59 -6.78 2.44 6.28
CA LYS A 59 -7.22 3.29 7.40
C LYS A 59 -7.44 4.73 6.98
N GLY A 60 -6.56 5.27 6.13
CA GLY A 60 -6.65 6.62 5.58
C GLY A 60 -7.95 6.81 4.78
N THR A 61 -8.24 5.88 3.88
CA THR A 61 -9.45 5.92 3.04
C THR A 61 -10.72 5.89 3.87
N LYS A 62 -10.79 5.01 4.88
CA LYS A 62 -11.90 4.98 5.85
C LYS A 62 -12.06 6.29 6.61
N LYS A 63 -10.95 6.88 7.09
CA LYS A 63 -10.99 8.11 7.88
C LYS A 63 -11.39 9.32 7.04
N LEU A 64 -10.89 9.41 5.82
CA LEU A 64 -11.17 10.51 4.89
C LEU A 64 -12.45 10.29 4.07
N LYS A 65 -13.09 9.12 4.21
CA LYS A 65 -14.27 8.71 3.43
C LYS A 65 -14.07 8.84 1.92
N SER A 66 -12.85 8.59 1.46
CA SER A 66 -12.46 8.67 0.06
C SER A 66 -11.45 7.58 -0.24
N TRP A 67 -11.60 6.89 -1.36
CA TRP A 67 -10.58 5.96 -1.83
C TRP A 67 -9.40 6.68 -2.50
N ARG A 68 -9.61 7.91 -2.99
CA ARG A 68 -8.56 8.80 -3.47
C ARG A 68 -7.94 9.52 -2.27
N LEU A 69 -6.65 9.31 -2.09
CA LEU A 69 -5.81 9.93 -1.06
C LEU A 69 -4.91 11.01 -1.65
N THR A 70 -5.43 11.75 -2.64
CA THR A 70 -4.78 12.94 -3.19
C THR A 70 -4.46 13.94 -2.07
N ASP A 71 -3.35 14.65 -2.22
CA ASP A 71 -2.78 15.57 -1.22
C ASP A 71 -2.36 14.88 0.10
N CYS A 72 -2.24 13.55 0.10
CA CYS A 72 -1.68 12.82 1.23
C CYS A 72 -0.26 12.36 0.93
N ASP A 73 0.60 12.48 1.93
CA ASP A 73 1.95 11.94 1.93
C ASP A 73 2.03 10.68 2.78
N LEU A 74 2.69 9.64 2.26
CA LEU A 74 2.95 8.41 2.98
C LEU A 74 4.41 8.35 3.42
N TYR A 75 4.64 8.19 4.72
CA TYR A 75 5.97 7.96 5.26
C TYR A 75 6.06 6.51 5.72
N VAL A 76 7.13 5.81 5.36
CA VAL A 76 7.32 4.38 5.63
C VAL A 76 8.75 4.11 6.12
N THR A 77 8.95 3.09 6.96
CA THR A 77 10.31 2.78 7.47
C THR A 77 11.20 2.08 6.43
N LEU A 78 10.61 1.39 5.46
CA LEU A 78 11.32 0.60 4.45
C LEU A 78 10.75 0.95 3.07
N GLU A 79 11.60 1.02 2.06
CA GLU A 79 11.20 1.22 0.68
C GLU A 79 10.07 0.23 0.26
N PRO A 80 8.92 0.71 -0.25
CA PRO A 80 7.77 -0.14 -0.54
C PRO A 80 8.06 -1.23 -1.58
N CYS A 81 7.51 -2.43 -1.35
CA CYS A 81 7.57 -3.52 -2.33
C CYS A 81 6.67 -3.25 -3.55
N ALA A 82 6.85 -4.01 -4.63
CA ALA A 82 6.08 -3.84 -5.88
C ALA A 82 4.56 -3.81 -5.65
N MET A 83 4.01 -4.75 -4.87
CA MET A 83 2.59 -4.75 -4.51
C MET A 83 2.15 -3.45 -3.82
N CYS A 84 2.92 -2.98 -2.83
CA CYS A 84 2.58 -1.76 -2.10
C CYS A 84 2.69 -0.52 -2.99
N ARG A 85 3.67 -0.47 -3.91
CA ARG A 85 3.78 0.62 -4.89
C ARG A 85 2.55 0.73 -5.78
N GLU A 86 2.04 -0.39 -6.29
CA GLU A 86 0.83 -0.36 -7.10
C GLU A 86 -0.39 0.06 -6.28
N VAL A 87 -0.53 -0.40 -5.03
CA VAL A 87 -1.61 0.07 -4.14
C VAL A 87 -1.51 1.57 -3.84
N ILE A 88 -0.31 2.10 -3.62
CA ILE A 88 -0.06 3.53 -3.39
C ILE A 88 -0.50 4.36 -4.61
N LYS A 89 -0.10 3.92 -5.82
CA LYS A 89 -0.47 4.58 -7.08
C LYS A 89 -1.99 4.57 -7.30
N GLU A 90 -2.63 3.42 -7.10
CA GLU A 90 -4.09 3.29 -7.23
C GLU A 90 -4.82 4.21 -6.24
N ALA A 91 -4.31 4.32 -5.02
CA ALA A 91 -4.84 5.21 -4.00
C ALA A 91 -4.56 6.70 -4.26
N ARG A 92 -3.77 7.07 -5.28
CA ARG A 92 -3.43 8.46 -5.62
C ARG A 92 -2.75 9.24 -4.49
N VAL A 93 -1.92 8.54 -3.70
CA VAL A 93 -1.03 9.18 -2.71
C VAL A 93 -0.02 10.05 -3.46
N GLU A 94 0.20 11.26 -2.98
CA GLU A 94 1.01 12.28 -3.67
C GLU A 94 2.50 11.95 -3.59
N ASN A 95 3.02 11.85 -2.37
CA ASN A 95 4.43 11.57 -2.13
C ASN A 95 4.63 10.35 -1.23
N VAL A 96 5.74 9.66 -1.44
CA VAL A 96 6.19 8.58 -0.55
C VAL A 96 7.61 8.86 -0.07
N TYR A 97 7.79 8.86 1.24
CA TYR A 97 9.09 9.03 1.90
C TYR A 97 9.45 7.75 2.65
N TYR A 98 10.67 7.24 2.48
CA TYR A 98 11.11 6.04 3.16
C TYR A 98 12.46 6.22 3.86
N LEU A 99 12.69 5.49 4.97
CA LEU A 99 13.90 5.63 5.79
C LEU A 99 15.06 4.74 5.33
N CYS A 100 14.76 3.51 4.90
CA CYS A 100 15.77 2.53 4.50
C CYS A 100 15.45 1.94 3.13
N ASP A 101 16.46 1.74 2.30
CA ASP A 101 16.35 1.05 1.02
C ASP A 101 16.02 -0.44 1.20
N LYS A 102 15.38 -1.02 0.18
CA LYS A 102 15.13 -2.46 0.16
C LYS A 102 16.40 -3.22 -0.20
N THR A 103 16.90 -4.03 0.73
CA THR A 103 18.16 -4.77 0.57
C THR A 103 18.04 -6.11 -0.15
N LYS A 104 16.81 -6.65 -0.32
CA LYS A 104 16.58 -7.95 -0.94
C LYS A 104 15.42 -7.91 -1.92
N ASN A 105 15.65 -8.51 -3.09
CA ASN A 105 14.59 -8.75 -4.05
C ASN A 105 13.79 -9.99 -3.68
N VAL A 106 12.47 -9.92 -3.91
CA VAL A 106 11.61 -11.09 -3.77
C VAL A 106 11.74 -11.87 -5.07
N VAL A 107 12.28 -13.08 -5.01
CA VAL A 107 12.30 -13.98 -6.15
C VAL A 107 10.92 -14.60 -6.27
N ASN A 108 10.23 -14.35 -7.39
CA ASN A 108 8.94 -14.93 -7.69
C ASN A 108 9.09 -15.98 -8.80
N LYS A 109 8.52 -17.17 -8.60
CA LYS A 109 8.46 -18.27 -9.59
C LYS A 109 7.07 -18.39 -10.25
N THR A 110 6.18 -17.43 -10.02
CA THR A 110 4.85 -17.43 -10.66
C THR A 110 4.98 -17.31 -12.17
N HIS A 111 4.35 -18.25 -12.89
CA HIS A 111 4.18 -18.17 -14.33
C HIS A 111 2.79 -17.62 -14.64
N PHE A 112 2.73 -16.50 -15.36
CA PHE A 112 1.48 -15.96 -15.89
C PHE A 112 1.29 -16.50 -17.30
N ILE A 113 0.37 -17.46 -17.46
CA ILE A 113 0.12 -18.16 -18.73
C ILE A 113 -1.18 -17.61 -19.32
N LYS A 114 -1.09 -17.00 -20.51
CA LYS A 114 -2.27 -16.55 -21.26
C LYS A 114 -2.97 -17.77 -21.87
N LEU A 115 -4.26 -17.93 -21.57
CA LEU A 115 -5.08 -18.94 -22.24
C LEU A 115 -5.36 -18.48 -23.67
N ASN A 116 -5.13 -19.35 -24.65
CA ASN A 116 -5.45 -19.08 -26.05
C ASN A 116 -6.80 -19.72 -26.39
N SER A 117 -7.81 -18.89 -26.60
CA SER A 117 -9.19 -19.30 -26.86
C SER A 117 -9.84 -18.33 -27.85
N SER A 118 -10.78 -18.83 -28.65
CA SER A 118 -11.64 -17.99 -29.52
C SER A 118 -12.50 -17.00 -28.71
N THR A 119 -12.67 -17.22 -27.41
CA THR A 119 -13.43 -16.34 -26.51
C THR A 119 -12.67 -15.09 -26.06
N ASN A 120 -11.36 -15.00 -26.30
CA ASN A 120 -10.53 -13.88 -25.85
C ASN A 120 -10.96 -12.54 -26.48
N ASP A 121 -11.35 -12.55 -27.75
CA ASP A 121 -11.78 -11.33 -28.46
C ASP A 121 -13.15 -10.86 -27.96
N LEU A 122 -14.06 -11.80 -27.69
CA LEU A 122 -15.37 -11.50 -27.10
C LEU A 122 -15.22 -10.85 -25.72
N TYR A 123 -14.35 -11.41 -24.86
CA TYR A 123 -14.11 -10.85 -23.54
C TYR A 123 -13.41 -9.48 -23.59
N SER A 124 -12.48 -9.29 -24.53
CA SER A 124 -11.83 -8.00 -24.71
C SER A 124 -12.83 -6.90 -25.07
N ARG A 125 -13.78 -7.18 -25.99
CA ARG A 125 -14.86 -6.24 -26.33
C ARG A 125 -15.74 -5.92 -25.13
N LEU A 126 -16.13 -6.93 -24.35
CA LEU A 126 -16.92 -6.74 -23.13
C LEU A 126 -16.24 -5.76 -22.15
N LEU A 127 -14.93 -5.90 -21.95
CA LEU A 127 -14.17 -4.98 -21.09
C LEU A 127 -14.13 -3.56 -21.66
N THR A 128 -13.89 -3.41 -22.96
CA THR A 128 -13.88 -2.09 -23.62
C THR A 128 -15.22 -1.38 -23.45
N ASP A 129 -16.32 -2.08 -23.76
CA ASP A 129 -17.66 -1.52 -23.64
C ASP A 129 -17.95 -1.08 -22.20
N PHE A 130 -17.59 -1.91 -21.20
CA PHE A 130 -17.76 -1.56 -19.80
C PHE A 130 -17.02 -0.27 -19.42
N PHE A 131 -15.75 -0.13 -19.79
CA PHE A 131 -14.98 1.06 -19.44
C PHE A 131 -15.43 2.32 -20.19
N ASP A 132 -15.92 2.18 -21.42
CA ASP A 132 -16.45 3.32 -22.17
C ASP A 132 -17.78 3.82 -21.57
N THR A 133 -18.59 2.96 -20.96
CA THR A 133 -19.78 3.41 -20.21
C THR A 133 -19.45 4.19 -18.95
N LEU A 134 -18.33 3.89 -18.28
CA LEU A 134 -17.89 4.58 -17.06
C LEU A 134 -17.23 5.94 -17.33
N ARG A 135 -16.88 6.23 -18.59
CA ARG A 135 -16.28 7.50 -19.03
C ARG A 135 -17.31 8.55 -19.45
N LYS A 136 -18.59 8.17 -19.59
CA LYS A 136 -19.72 9.07 -19.86
C LYS A 136 -20.34 9.53 -18.55
#